data_AF-L5LKF6-F1
#
_entry.id   AF-L5LKF6-F1
#
_cell.length_a   1.000
_cell.length_b   1.000
_cell.length_c   1.000
_cell.angle_alpha   90.00
_cell.angle_beta   90.00
_cell.angle_gamma   90.00
#
_symmetry.space_group_name_H-M   'P 1'
#
loop_
_entity.id
_entity.type
_entity.pdbx_description
1 polymer ?
#
loop_
_entity_poly.entity_id
_entity_poly.type
_entity_poly.pdbx_seq_one_letter_code
_entity_poly.pdbx_strand_id
1 'polypeptide(L)'
;MSSIQTGHFPFAIARCLFAIARFKSVIKTLTLKLRKIHETIESINQLKTQRDFMLSFSTDPQDFTQEWLRSQRRDLRIITDVIGNPEEERGAAFHHQPWAQEAVGRHIFAKVQQRKQELERVLGICLT
;
A
#
# COMPACT_ATOMS: atom_id res chain seq x y z
N MET A 1 -36.93 -68.76 -20.53
CA MET A 1 -36.74 -68.34 -19.12
C MET A 1 -35.44 -67.55 -19.05
N SER A 2 -35.52 -66.24 -19.25
CA SER A 2 -34.37 -65.34 -19.18
C SER A 2 -34.53 -64.41 -17.98
N SER A 3 -33.63 -64.58 -17.01
CA SER A 3 -33.47 -63.71 -15.85
C SER A 3 -33.04 -62.31 -16.29
N ILE A 4 -33.76 -61.28 -15.85
CA ILE A 4 -33.28 -59.91 -15.82
C ILE A 4 -33.55 -59.35 -14.41
N GLN A 5 -32.53 -59.42 -13.56
CA GLN A 5 -32.48 -58.69 -12.28
C GLN A 5 -32.30 -57.19 -12.56
N THR A 6 -33.38 -56.41 -12.52
CA THR A 6 -33.35 -54.94 -12.71
C THR A 6 -33.64 -54.13 -11.44
N GLY A 7 -33.84 -54.77 -10.29
CA GLY A 7 -34.40 -54.10 -9.10
C GLY A 7 -33.44 -53.31 -8.20
N HIS A 8 -32.11 -53.49 -8.30
CA HIS A 8 -31.20 -53.05 -7.22
C HIS A 8 -30.32 -51.82 -7.54
N PHE A 9 -30.29 -51.39 -8.81
CA PHE A 9 -29.43 -50.30 -9.29
C PHE A 9 -29.87 -48.86 -8.90
N PRO A 10 -31.17 -48.49 -8.94
CA PRO A 10 -31.59 -47.10 -8.64
C PRO A 10 -31.43 -46.71 -7.17
N PHE A 11 -31.57 -47.68 -6.25
CA PHE A 11 -31.52 -47.43 -4.81
C PHE A 11 -30.11 -47.12 -4.31
N ALA A 12 -29.09 -47.78 -4.88
CA ALA A 12 -27.69 -47.51 -4.55
C ALA A 12 -27.28 -46.10 -5.00
N ILE A 13 -27.70 -45.70 -6.21
CA ILE A 13 -27.46 -44.36 -6.76
C ILE A 13 -28.15 -43.30 -5.89
N ALA A 14 -29.42 -43.51 -5.52
CA ALA A 14 -30.14 -42.58 -4.65
C ALA A 14 -29.47 -42.41 -3.27
N ARG A 15 -28.99 -43.50 -2.66
CA ARG A 15 -28.23 -43.44 -1.39
C ARG A 15 -26.91 -42.69 -1.55
N CYS A 16 -26.17 -42.92 -2.63
CA CYS A 16 -24.94 -42.19 -2.94
C CYS A 16 -25.20 -40.71 -3.15
N LEU A 17 -26.23 -40.34 -3.91
CA LEU A 17 -26.61 -38.94 -4.13
C LEU A 17 -26.98 -38.24 -2.82
N PHE A 18 -27.71 -38.92 -1.92
CA PHE A 18 -28.06 -38.38 -0.60
C PHE A 18 -26.82 -38.19 0.29
N ALA A 19 -25.88 -39.14 0.26
CA ALA A 19 -24.60 -39.04 0.96
C ALA A 19 -23.75 -37.86 0.42
N ILE A 20 -23.70 -37.69 -0.90
CA ILE A 20 -23.01 -36.57 -1.56
C ILE A 20 -23.66 -35.23 -1.18
N ALA A 21 -24.99 -35.15 -1.16
CA ALA A 21 -25.71 -33.94 -0.75
C ALA A 21 -25.43 -33.58 0.71
N ARG A 22 -25.41 -34.58 1.60
CA ARG A 22 -25.06 -34.40 3.01
C ARG A 22 -23.60 -33.96 3.17
N PHE A 23 -22.68 -34.57 2.43
CA PHE A 23 -21.26 -34.18 2.42
C PHE A 23 -21.07 -32.75 1.91
N LYS A 24 -21.74 -32.35 0.83
CA LYS A 24 -21.77 -30.96 0.33
C LYS A 24 -22.29 -29.98 1.38
N SER A 25 -23.34 -30.34 2.12
CA SER A 25 -23.89 -29.51 3.20
C SER A 25 -22.91 -29.35 4.38
N VAL A 26 -22.20 -30.43 4.74
CA VAL A 26 -21.15 -30.41 5.77
C VAL A 26 -19.99 -29.51 5.33
N ILE A 27 -19.52 -29.66 4.08
CA ILE A 27 -18.48 -28.79 3.51
C ILE A 27 -18.91 -27.32 3.57
N LYS A 28 -20.12 -26.98 3.10
CA LYS A 28 -20.60 -25.60 3.13
C LYS A 28 -20.60 -25.01 4.55
N THR A 29 -20.98 -25.83 5.54
CA THR A 29 -20.99 -25.42 6.95
C THR A 29 -19.57 -25.20 7.47
N LEU A 30 -18.63 -26.08 7.12
CA LEU A 30 -17.22 -25.94 7.47
C LEU A 30 -16.60 -24.68 6.85
N THR A 31 -16.82 -24.43 5.55
CA THR A 31 -16.34 -23.24 4.86
C THR A 31 -16.88 -21.96 5.52
N LEU A 32 -18.16 -21.95 5.90
CA LEU A 32 -18.75 -20.80 6.59
C LEU A 32 -18.13 -20.56 7.97
N LYS A 33 -17.84 -21.64 8.73
CA LYS A 33 -17.14 -21.54 10.01
C LYS A 33 -15.71 -21.02 9.85
N LEU A 34 -14.98 -21.50 8.84
CA LEU A 34 -13.62 -21.04 8.55
C LEU A 34 -13.60 -19.54 8.20
N ARG A 35 -14.56 -19.06 7.39
CA ARG A 35 -14.71 -17.64 7.10
C ARG A 35 -14.93 -16.81 8.38
N LYS A 36 -15.84 -17.26 9.26
CA LYS A 36 -16.08 -16.57 10.54
C LYS A 36 -14.84 -16.54 11.43
N ILE A 37 -14.05 -17.62 11.46
CA ILE A 37 -12.79 -17.65 12.20
C ILE A 37 -11.82 -16.61 11.63
N HIS A 38 -11.70 -16.53 10.30
CA HIS A 38 -10.83 -15.54 9.65
C HIS A 38 -11.25 -14.10 9.97
N GLU A 39 -12.55 -13.79 9.87
CA GLU A 39 -13.12 -12.48 10.23
C GLU A 39 -12.83 -12.12 11.69
N THR A 40 -12.98 -13.08 12.62
CA THR A 40 -12.67 -12.85 14.03
C THR A 40 -11.18 -12.60 14.26
N ILE A 41 -10.30 -13.34 13.58
CA ILE A 41 -8.84 -13.14 13.68
C ILE A 41 -8.46 -11.74 13.19
N GLU A 42 -9.03 -11.30 12.06
CA GLU A 42 -8.80 -9.96 11.54
C GLU A 42 -9.27 -8.88 12.52
N SER A 43 -10.46 -9.04 13.09
CA SER A 43 -10.98 -8.14 14.12
C SER A 43 -10.08 -8.08 15.36
N ILE A 44 -9.57 -9.23 15.83
CA ILE A 44 -8.63 -9.29 16.96
C ILE A 44 -7.34 -8.51 16.63
N ASN A 45 -6.81 -8.68 15.41
CA ASN A 45 -5.60 -7.97 15.00
C ASN A 45 -5.82 -6.45 14.93
N GLN A 46 -6.95 -6.01 14.38
CA GLN A 46 -7.31 -4.58 14.36
C GLN A 46 -7.43 -4.00 15.78
N LEU A 47 -8.13 -4.71 16.67
CA LEU A 47 -8.28 -4.29 18.07
C LEU A 47 -6.94 -4.26 18.82
N LYS A 48 -6.04 -5.22 18.54
CA LYS A 48 -4.68 -5.22 19.09
C LYS A 48 -3.91 -3.98 18.64
N THR A 49 -3.91 -3.67 17.34
CA THR A 49 -3.25 -2.46 16.81
C THR A 49 -3.79 -1.19 17.44
N GLN A 50 -5.13 -1.06 17.57
CA GLN A 50 -5.75 0.10 18.22
C GLN A 50 -5.36 0.20 19.70
N ARG A 51 -5.36 -0.92 20.43
CA ARG A 51 -4.96 -0.97 21.83
C ARG A 51 -3.50 -0.57 22.00
N ASP A 52 -2.60 -1.10 21.18
CA ASP A 52 -1.17 -0.82 21.28
C ASP A 52 -0.89 0.65 20.93
N PHE A 53 -1.57 1.21 19.93
CA PHE A 53 -1.52 2.64 19.62
C PHE A 53 -1.92 3.52 20.82
N MET A 54 -3.07 3.23 21.43
CA MET A 54 -3.55 4.01 22.57
C MET A 54 -2.65 3.85 23.81
N LEU A 55 -2.09 2.65 24.01
CA LEU A 55 -1.15 2.41 25.09
C LEU A 55 0.15 3.21 24.91
N SER A 56 0.72 3.20 23.70
CA SER A 56 1.90 4.00 23.38
C SER A 56 1.66 5.49 23.62
N PHE A 57 0.51 6.02 23.20
CA PHE A 57 0.12 7.41 23.48
C PHE A 57 0.02 7.69 24.98
N SER A 58 -0.61 6.81 25.75
CA SER A 58 -0.79 7.02 27.19
C SER A 58 0.50 6.92 28.02
N THR A 59 1.52 6.24 27.48
CA THR A 59 2.80 6.02 28.18
C THR A 59 3.71 7.25 28.07
N ASP A 60 3.82 7.82 26.87
CA ASP A 60 4.55 9.06 26.61
C ASP A 60 3.86 9.85 25.48
N PRO A 61 2.91 10.74 25.83
CA PRO A 61 2.11 11.42 24.82
C PRO A 61 2.91 12.42 23.99
N GLN A 62 4.00 12.99 24.54
CA GLN A 62 4.79 14.01 23.85
C GLN A 62 5.63 13.38 22.74
N ASP A 63 6.43 12.37 23.08
CA ASP A 63 7.26 11.68 22.09
C ASP A 63 6.41 10.89 21.10
N PHE A 64 5.33 10.27 21.55
CA PHE A 64 4.36 9.63 20.67
C PHE A 64 3.82 10.61 19.63
N THR A 65 3.38 11.81 20.05
CA THR A 65 2.81 12.79 19.12
C THR A 65 3.84 13.24 18.09
N GLN A 66 5.09 13.44 18.51
CA GLN A 66 6.17 13.80 17.58
C GLN A 66 6.45 12.70 16.56
N GLU A 67 6.55 11.45 17.00
CA GLU A 67 6.79 10.32 16.10
C GLU A 67 5.58 10.06 15.19
N TRP A 68 4.37 10.20 15.71
CA TRP A 68 3.15 10.10 14.94
C TRP A 68 3.09 11.14 13.83
N LEU A 69 3.42 12.41 14.13
CA LEU A 69 3.49 13.47 13.12
C LEU A 69 4.57 13.21 12.07
N ARG A 70 5.70 12.59 12.44
CA ARG A 70 6.72 12.17 11.47
C ARG A 70 6.22 11.04 10.57
N SER A 71 5.55 10.04 11.15
CA SER A 71 4.94 8.94 10.38
C SER A 71 3.93 9.47 9.38
N GLN A 72 2.99 10.30 9.82
CA GLN A 72 1.96 10.88 8.96
C GLN A 72 2.54 11.74 7.84
N ARG A 73 3.59 12.52 8.10
CA ARG A 73 4.31 13.25 7.05
C ARG A 73 4.95 12.31 6.02
N ARG A 74 5.53 11.20 6.46
CA ARG A 74 6.13 10.19 5.57
C ARG A 74 5.06 9.55 4.68
N ASP A 75 3.94 9.15 5.26
CA ASP A 75 2.84 8.51 4.53
C ASP A 75 2.23 9.49 3.52
N LEU A 76 2.02 10.75 3.92
CA LEU A 76 1.55 11.81 3.02
C LEU A 76 2.51 12.02 1.84
N ARG A 77 3.82 12.01 2.10
CA ARG A 77 4.85 12.15 1.07
C ARG A 77 4.77 11.01 0.04
N ILE A 78 4.55 9.78 0.49
CA ILE A 78 4.41 8.61 -0.39
C ILE A 78 3.18 8.76 -1.30
N ILE A 79 2.07 9.29 -0.77
CA ILE A 79 0.81 9.41 -1.51
C ILE A 79 0.83 10.59 -2.49
N THR A 80 1.50 11.68 -2.14
CA THR A 80 1.45 12.94 -2.89
C THR A 80 2.63 13.14 -3.86
N ASP A 81 3.66 12.29 -3.79
CA ASP A 81 4.93 12.42 -4.51
C ASP A 81 5.58 13.81 -4.35
N VAL A 82 5.26 14.50 -3.24
CA VAL A 82 5.85 15.79 -2.92
C VAL A 82 7.30 15.56 -2.52
N ILE A 83 8.23 16.06 -3.33
CA ILE A 83 9.66 15.98 -3.06
C ILE A 83 10.10 17.25 -2.34
N GLY A 84 10.92 17.08 -1.29
CA GLY A 84 11.48 18.18 -0.51
C GLY A 84 10.70 18.46 0.77
N ASN A 85 11.28 19.32 1.61
CA ASN A 85 10.64 19.82 2.82
C ASN A 85 10.80 21.35 2.82
N PRO A 86 9.75 22.11 2.46
CA PRO A 86 9.85 23.56 2.32
C PRO A 86 10.27 24.27 3.62
N GLU A 87 9.96 23.67 4.77
CA GLU A 87 10.39 24.21 6.07
C GLU A 87 11.91 24.05 6.29
N GLU A 88 12.50 22.94 5.84
CA GLU A 88 13.95 22.76 5.89
C GLU A 88 14.64 23.66 4.87
N GLU A 89 14.10 23.74 3.65
CA GLU A 89 14.63 24.56 2.55
C GLU A 89 14.65 26.07 2.87
N ARG A 90 13.78 26.52 3.79
CA ARG A 90 13.76 27.90 4.28
C ARG A 90 14.98 28.25 5.13
N GLY A 91 15.60 27.27 5.80
CA GLY A 91 16.76 27.49 6.67
C GLY A 91 18.06 27.62 5.89
N ALA A 92 18.90 28.61 6.23
CA ALA A 92 20.20 28.80 5.57
C ALA A 92 21.11 27.55 5.64
N ALA A 93 21.00 26.76 6.72
CA ALA A 93 21.74 25.51 6.90
C ALA A 93 21.49 24.47 5.79
N PHE A 94 20.31 24.49 5.17
CA PHE A 94 19.99 23.63 4.03
C PHE A 94 20.89 23.92 2.82
N HIS A 95 21.31 25.17 2.65
CA HIS A 95 22.14 25.62 1.52
C HIS A 95 23.64 25.54 1.80
N HIS A 96 24.04 25.05 2.98
CA HIS A 96 25.45 24.81 3.34
C HIS A 96 25.88 23.35 3.17
N GLN A 97 25.10 22.57 2.42
CA GLN A 97 25.36 21.16 2.18
C GLN A 97 26.41 20.95 1.08
N PRO A 98 27.12 19.79 1.04
CA PRO A 98 28.17 19.54 0.05
C PRO A 98 27.70 19.64 -1.42
N TRP A 99 26.43 19.35 -1.68
CA TRP A 99 25.84 19.45 -3.02
C TRP A 99 25.61 20.90 -3.49
N ALA A 100 25.65 21.89 -2.59
CA ALA A 100 25.28 23.27 -2.90
C ALA A 100 26.19 23.89 -3.97
N GLN A 101 27.52 23.68 -3.87
CA GLN A 101 28.47 24.22 -4.84
C GLN A 101 28.23 23.66 -6.25
N GLU A 102 28.00 22.36 -6.36
CA GLU A 102 27.68 21.72 -7.63
C GLU A 102 26.33 22.19 -8.18
N ALA A 103 25.31 22.30 -7.34
CA ALA A 103 23.99 22.77 -7.73
C ALA A 103 24.03 24.18 -8.31
N VAL A 104 24.79 25.09 -7.68
CA VAL A 104 25.02 26.45 -8.22
C VAL A 104 25.70 26.41 -9.58
N GLY A 105 26.74 25.57 -9.74
CA GLY A 105 27.43 25.40 -11.03
C GLY A 105 26.49 24.93 -12.14
N ARG A 106 25.68 23.89 -11.88
CA ARG A 106 24.66 23.38 -12.81
C ARG A 106 23.63 24.46 -13.16
N HIS A 107 23.15 25.21 -12.17
CA HIS A 107 22.19 26.28 -12.37
C HIS A 107 22.75 27.39 -13.28
N ILE A 108 23.96 27.87 -12.99
CA ILE A 108 24.62 28.92 -13.78
C ILE A 108 24.80 28.46 -15.23
N PHE A 109 25.31 27.23 -15.43
CA PHE A 109 25.49 26.67 -16.76
C PHE A 109 24.17 26.61 -17.54
N ALA A 110 23.11 26.07 -16.94
CA ALA A 110 21.80 25.97 -17.57
C ALA A 110 21.24 27.36 -17.94
N LYS A 111 21.41 28.35 -17.06
CA LYS A 111 20.95 29.73 -17.29
C LYS A 111 21.72 30.42 -18.41
N VAL A 112 23.03 30.20 -18.50
CA VAL A 112 23.86 30.72 -19.62
C VAL A 112 23.40 30.12 -20.94
N GLN A 113 23.18 28.80 -21.01
CA GLN A 113 22.68 28.14 -22.22
C GLN A 113 21.28 28.64 -22.61
N GLN A 114 20.39 28.83 -21.64
CA GLN A 114 19.07 29.41 -21.88
C GLN A 114 19.15 30.81 -22.51
N ARG A 115 20.04 31.68 -21.97
CA ARG A 115 20.25 33.03 -22.52
C ARG A 115 20.87 33.01 -23.92
N LYS A 116 21.81 32.09 -24.17
CA LYS A 116 22.38 31.88 -25.51
C LYS A 116 21.27 31.54 -26.51
N GLN A 117 20.41 30.57 -26.19
CA GLN A 117 19.29 30.17 -27.06
C GLN A 117 18.27 31.28 -27.27
N GLU A 118 17.99 32.08 -26.25
CA GLU A 118 17.10 33.26 -26.37
C GLU A 118 17.69 34.29 -27.34
N LEU A 119 18.99 34.57 -27.25
CA LEU A 119 19.69 35.46 -28.17
C LEU A 119 19.72 34.91 -29.60
N GLU A 120 20.03 33.63 -29.78
CA GLU A 120 20.00 32.96 -31.09
C GLU A 120 18.62 33.07 -31.76
N ARG A 121 17.55 32.87 -30.98
CA ARG A 121 16.17 33.01 -31.45
C ARG A 121 15.84 34.44 -31.87
N VAL A 122 16.24 35.43 -31.08
CA VAL A 122 15.98 36.85 -31.38
C VAL A 122 16.79 37.34 -32.58
N LEU A 123 18.03 36.88 -32.71
CA LEU A 123 18.96 37.30 -33.76
C LEU A 123 18.83 36.48 -35.06
N GLY A 124 18.10 35.36 -35.04
CA GLY A 124 17.92 34.48 -36.21
C GLY A 124 19.21 33.77 -36.63
N ILE A 125 20.17 33.61 -35.72
CA ILE A 125 21.48 32.99 -35.97
C ILE A 125 21.72 31.82 -35.02
N CYS A 126 22.42 30.78 -35.48
CA CYS A 126 22.85 29.66 -34.64
C CYS A 126 24.31 29.90 -34.23
N LEU A 127 24.58 30.13 -32.95
CA LEU A 127 25.94 30.29 -32.45
C LEU A 127 26.44 28.87 -32.09
N THR A 128 27.14 28.20 -33.00
CA THR A 128 27.78 26.91 -32.72
C THR A 128 28.89 27.06 -31.68
#